data_AF-G3MS58-F1
#
_entry.id   AF-G3MS58-F1
#
_cell.length_a   1.000
_cell.length_b   1.000
_cell.length_c   1.000
_cell.angle_alpha   90.00
_cell.angle_beta   90.00
_cell.angle_gamma   90.00
#
_symmetry.space_group_name_H-M   'P 1'
#
loop_
_entity.id
_entity.type
_entity.pdbx_description
1 polymer ?
#
loop_
_entity_poly.entity_id
_entity_poly.type
_entity_poly.pdbx_seq_one_letter_code
_entity_poly.pdbx_strand_id
1 'polypeptide(L)'
;MAKRQVGHKMNAEIEERTVIKFDPPVSTQRYMEVCKILSQDATVEKVVDFGCSNGQFFKHIKRIQHLRQFVGVDVSYGVLESAYRAALPLAWECIFKRDRTLNIQFFRGNVSDQDSRLAGFDAVTCIELIEHLNEKDLQAVPATIFNFIRPKVAVITTPNRDFNVVFPELQGKRHWDHKFEWSRAEFQQWCSKVVDQYPSYTVEYTGVGDAPSDKYQDIGHCSQIAVFKRSHQSTEDESQSSPPPPSFPYELEFQTIHVGKEV
;
A
#
# COMPACT_ATOMS: atom_id res chain seq x y z
N MET A 1 -8.85 -8.35 -54.52
CA MET A 1 -9.54 -8.34 -53.21
C MET A 1 -8.60 -8.23 -51.99
N ALA A 2 -7.32 -7.86 -52.13
CA ALA A 2 -6.35 -7.86 -51.01
C ALA A 2 -6.12 -6.50 -50.31
N LYS A 3 -6.73 -5.39 -50.77
CA LYS A 3 -6.48 -4.05 -50.21
C LYS A 3 -7.40 -3.63 -49.05
N ARG A 4 -8.50 -4.38 -48.80
CA ARG A 4 -9.49 -4.04 -47.75
C ARG A 4 -9.14 -4.58 -46.35
N GLN A 5 -8.34 -5.65 -46.28
CA GLN A 5 -7.98 -6.30 -45.00
C GLN A 5 -6.82 -5.60 -44.27
N VAL A 6 -5.87 -5.01 -45.03
CA VAL A 6 -4.69 -4.32 -44.46
C VAL A 6 -5.08 -3.00 -43.79
N GLY A 7 -6.01 -2.24 -44.38
CA GLY A 7 -6.49 -0.97 -43.79
C GLY A 7 -7.31 -1.14 -42.51
N HIS A 8 -8.00 -2.29 -42.33
CA HIS A 8 -8.75 -2.58 -41.11
C HIS A 8 -7.83 -3.01 -39.95
N LYS A 9 -6.79 -3.83 -40.23
CA LYS A 9 -5.77 -4.17 -39.23
C LYS A 9 -4.96 -2.97 -38.78
N MET A 10 -4.57 -2.10 -39.71
CA MET A 10 -3.78 -0.91 -39.40
C MET A 10 -4.60 0.13 -38.62
N ASN A 11 -5.90 0.27 -38.87
CA ASN A 11 -6.78 1.13 -38.06
C ASN A 11 -7.05 0.54 -36.66
N ALA A 12 -7.19 -0.78 -36.51
CA ALA A 12 -7.31 -1.42 -35.20
C ALA A 12 -6.02 -1.31 -34.37
N GLU A 13 -4.84 -1.39 -35.00
CA GLU A 13 -3.53 -1.19 -34.36
C GLU A 13 -3.24 0.29 -34.02
N ILE A 14 -3.84 1.24 -34.75
CA ILE A 14 -3.73 2.69 -34.49
C ILE A 14 -4.74 3.12 -33.40
N GLU A 15 -5.93 2.49 -33.34
CA GLU A 15 -6.90 2.70 -32.26
C GLU A 15 -6.42 2.09 -30.93
N GLU A 16 -5.65 0.99 -30.93
CA GLU A 16 -5.03 0.42 -29.71
C GLU A 16 -3.94 1.32 -29.09
N ARG A 17 -3.48 2.37 -29.79
CA ARG A 17 -2.50 3.35 -29.27
C ARG A 17 -3.15 4.48 -28.47
N THR A 18 -4.43 4.41 -28.17
CA THR A 18 -5.07 5.29 -27.19
C THR A 18 -4.35 5.19 -25.85
N VAL A 19 -3.96 6.34 -25.30
CA VAL A 19 -3.47 6.49 -23.92
C VAL A 19 -4.32 5.60 -23.02
N ILE A 20 -3.72 4.54 -22.46
CA ILE A 20 -4.43 3.58 -21.62
C ILE A 20 -5.10 4.37 -20.50
N LYS A 21 -6.43 4.35 -20.48
CA LYS A 21 -7.20 5.03 -19.47
C LYS A 21 -7.86 4.00 -18.59
N PHE A 22 -7.46 4.01 -17.32
CA PHE A 22 -8.12 3.24 -16.29
C PHE A 22 -9.28 4.08 -15.71
N ASP A 23 -10.46 3.48 -15.63
CA ASP A 23 -11.63 4.10 -14.99
C ASP A 23 -12.21 3.14 -13.93
N PRO A 24 -12.05 3.44 -12.63
CA PRO A 24 -11.38 4.61 -12.07
C PRO A 24 -9.84 4.55 -12.26
N PRO A 25 -9.10 5.65 -12.01
CA PRO A 25 -7.63 5.64 -12.09
C PRO A 25 -7.00 4.54 -11.22
N VAL A 26 -5.87 3.96 -11.65
CA VAL A 26 -5.20 2.84 -10.94
C VAL A 26 -4.89 3.18 -9.48
N SER A 27 -4.52 4.43 -9.18
CA SER A 27 -4.31 4.89 -7.80
C SER A 27 -5.56 4.74 -6.94
N THR A 28 -6.73 5.06 -7.49
CA THR A 28 -8.02 4.89 -6.82
C THR A 28 -8.38 3.41 -6.68
N GLN A 29 -8.13 2.59 -7.71
CA GLN A 29 -8.32 1.15 -7.65
C GLN A 29 -7.47 0.53 -6.53
N ARG A 30 -6.20 0.93 -6.39
CA ARG A 30 -5.32 0.49 -5.30
C ARG A 30 -5.94 0.80 -3.94
N TYR A 31 -6.34 2.04 -3.70
CA TYR A 31 -6.93 2.43 -2.42
C TYR A 31 -8.20 1.63 -2.11
N MET A 32 -9.04 1.37 -3.11
CA MET A 32 -10.24 0.56 -2.96
C MET A 32 -9.91 -0.89 -2.64
N GLU A 33 -8.97 -1.52 -3.35
CA GLU A 33 -8.60 -2.91 -3.11
C GLU A 33 -7.92 -3.09 -1.75
N VAL A 34 -7.03 -2.17 -1.34
CA VAL A 34 -6.44 -2.17 0.00
C VAL A 34 -7.53 -2.05 1.07
N CYS A 35 -8.48 -1.12 0.93
CA CYS A 35 -9.60 -1.00 1.89
C CYS A 35 -10.44 -2.28 1.96
N LYS A 36 -10.70 -2.92 0.82
CA LYS A 36 -11.44 -4.19 0.73
C LYS A 36 -10.69 -5.30 1.45
N ILE A 37 -9.37 -5.43 1.24
CA ILE A 37 -8.51 -6.41 1.93
C ILE A 37 -8.55 -6.18 3.44
N LEU A 38 -8.32 -4.95 3.91
CA LEU A 38 -8.33 -4.62 5.34
C LEU A 38 -9.71 -4.86 5.99
N SER A 39 -10.80 -4.66 5.23
CA SER A 39 -12.16 -4.86 5.73
C SER A 39 -12.58 -6.34 5.85
N GLN A 40 -11.76 -7.29 5.39
CA GLN A 40 -12.06 -8.73 5.51
C GLN A 40 -11.97 -9.24 6.95
N ASP A 41 -11.16 -8.59 7.79
CA ASP A 41 -10.98 -8.93 9.19
C ASP A 41 -11.39 -7.73 10.06
N ALA A 42 -12.55 -7.82 10.69
CA ALA A 42 -13.07 -6.76 11.56
C ALA A 42 -12.24 -6.55 12.84
N THR A 43 -11.27 -7.42 13.13
CA THR A 43 -10.32 -7.24 14.24
C THR A 43 -9.15 -6.33 13.89
N VAL A 44 -9.04 -5.87 12.65
CA VAL A 44 -8.05 -4.87 12.22
C VAL A 44 -8.54 -3.49 12.66
N GLU A 45 -8.12 -2.99 13.82
CA GLU A 45 -8.57 -1.70 14.36
C GLU A 45 -7.50 -0.61 14.25
N LYS A 46 -6.22 -1.00 14.19
CA LYS A 46 -5.05 -0.12 14.11
C LYS A 46 -4.27 -0.34 12.83
N VAL A 47 -4.20 0.68 11.99
CA VAL A 47 -3.50 0.62 10.69
C VAL A 47 -2.40 1.66 10.65
N VAL A 48 -1.21 1.25 10.21
CA VAL A 48 -0.12 2.16 9.85
C VAL A 48 0.11 2.12 8.34
N ASP A 49 0.16 3.30 7.73
CA ASP A 49 0.41 3.52 6.31
C ASP A 49 1.78 4.17 6.14
N PHE A 50 2.75 3.39 5.67
CA PHE A 50 4.09 3.88 5.34
C PHE A 50 4.08 4.46 3.93
N GLY A 51 4.66 5.66 3.79
CA GLY A 51 4.60 6.42 2.55
C GLY A 51 3.21 7.00 2.31
N CYS A 52 2.57 7.54 3.36
CA CYS A 52 1.17 7.98 3.28
C CYS A 52 0.92 9.12 2.28
N SER A 53 1.99 9.70 1.74
CA SER A 53 1.96 10.71 0.69
C SER A 53 1.03 11.87 1.09
N ASN A 54 0.37 12.52 0.14
CA ASN A 54 -0.55 13.62 0.38
C ASN A 54 -1.91 13.20 0.99
N GLY A 55 -2.01 12.00 1.59
CA GLY A 55 -3.19 11.53 2.32
C GLY A 55 -4.40 11.17 1.46
N GLN A 56 -4.24 10.89 0.16
CA GLN A 56 -5.38 10.46 -0.67
C GLN A 56 -5.96 9.13 -0.19
N PHE A 57 -5.12 8.19 0.26
CA PHE A 57 -5.58 6.91 0.80
C PHE A 57 -6.52 7.10 2.00
N PHE A 58 -6.25 8.10 2.85
CA PHE A 58 -7.09 8.43 4.01
C PHE A 58 -8.57 8.64 3.62
N LYS A 59 -8.84 9.29 2.48
CA LYS A 59 -10.19 9.55 1.98
C LYS A 59 -11.02 8.27 1.77
N HIS A 60 -10.34 7.14 1.58
CA HIS A 60 -10.95 5.83 1.39
C HIS A 60 -11.01 5.06 2.72
N ILE A 61 -9.87 4.89 3.40
CA ILE A 61 -9.77 4.04 4.59
C ILE A 61 -10.60 4.57 5.77
N LYS A 62 -10.82 5.90 5.85
CA LYS A 62 -11.71 6.50 6.86
C LYS A 62 -13.17 6.05 6.74
N ARG A 63 -13.57 5.29 5.72
CA ARG A 63 -14.92 4.72 5.60
C ARG A 63 -15.08 3.41 6.38
N ILE A 64 -13.98 2.74 6.71
CA ILE A 64 -13.98 1.51 7.50
C ILE A 64 -14.38 1.87 8.94
N GLN A 65 -15.57 1.46 9.38
CA GLN A 65 -16.18 1.96 10.63
C GLN A 65 -15.56 1.37 11.90
N HIS A 66 -14.95 0.18 11.83
CA HIS A 66 -14.34 -0.47 12.99
C HIS A 66 -12.92 0.04 13.30
N LEU A 67 -12.29 0.82 12.40
CA LEU A 67 -10.99 1.42 12.67
C LEU A 67 -11.04 2.42 13.83
N ARG A 68 -10.06 2.29 14.73
CA ARG A 68 -9.86 3.12 15.92
C ARG A 68 -8.59 3.95 15.87
N GLN A 69 -7.58 3.49 15.14
CA GLN A 69 -6.31 4.19 14.98
C GLN A 69 -5.80 4.09 13.55
N PHE A 70 -5.44 5.23 12.99
CA PHE A 70 -4.71 5.35 11.73
C PHE A 70 -3.44 6.14 11.97
N VAL A 71 -2.32 5.61 11.49
CA VAL A 71 -1.03 6.30 11.51
C VAL A 71 -0.51 6.44 10.10
N GLY A 72 -0.24 7.67 9.66
CA GLY A 72 0.51 7.94 8.44
C GLY A 72 1.98 8.22 8.78
N VAL A 73 2.90 7.59 8.06
CA VAL A 73 4.35 7.84 8.19
C VAL A 73 4.91 8.25 6.85
N ASP A 74 5.68 9.34 6.83
CA ASP A 74 6.39 9.80 5.64
C ASP A 74 7.68 10.55 6.05
N VAL A 75 8.69 10.59 5.19
CA VAL A 75 9.94 11.32 5.45
C VAL A 75 9.77 12.83 5.24
N SER A 76 8.78 13.25 4.45
CA SER A 76 8.60 14.64 4.03
C SER A 76 7.55 15.37 4.86
N TYR A 77 7.99 16.37 5.63
CA TYR A 77 7.10 17.24 6.41
C TYR A 77 6.00 17.89 5.56
N GLY A 78 6.35 18.42 4.38
CA GLY A 78 5.38 19.11 3.52
C GLY A 78 4.29 18.18 2.96
N VAL A 79 4.65 16.91 2.76
CA VAL A 79 3.73 15.85 2.37
C VAL A 79 2.78 15.51 3.52
N LEU A 80 3.32 15.37 4.74
CA LEU A 80 2.53 15.15 5.96
C LEU A 80 1.57 16.31 6.26
N GLU A 81 1.97 17.56 6.03
CA GLU A 81 1.06 18.71 6.17
C GLU A 81 -0.14 18.59 5.22
N SER A 82 0.11 18.17 3.98
CA SER A 82 -0.95 17.93 3.00
C SER A 82 -1.85 16.75 3.39
N ALA A 83 -1.26 15.67 3.90
CA ALA A 83 -1.98 14.50 4.39
C ALA A 83 -2.88 14.85 5.58
N TYR A 84 -2.35 15.63 6.53
CA TYR A 84 -3.09 16.13 7.69
C TYR A 84 -4.29 16.96 7.27
N ARG A 85 -4.12 17.92 6.34
CA ARG A 85 -5.23 18.71 5.79
C ARG A 85 -6.30 17.82 5.13
N ALA A 86 -5.88 16.80 4.37
CA ALA A 86 -6.80 15.83 3.77
C ALA A 86 -7.53 14.96 4.81
N ALA A 87 -6.93 14.80 6.00
CA ALA A 87 -7.45 13.99 7.09
C ALA A 87 -8.32 14.76 8.09
N LEU A 88 -8.43 16.08 7.99
CA LEU A 88 -9.35 16.84 8.85
C LEU A 88 -10.81 16.39 8.65
N PRO A 89 -11.61 16.31 9.73
CA PRO A 89 -13.03 16.02 9.63
C PRO A 89 -13.75 17.02 8.71
N LEU A 90 -14.53 16.50 7.77
CA LEU A 90 -15.42 17.32 6.97
C LEU A 90 -16.61 17.78 7.82
N ALA A 91 -17.23 18.91 7.46
CA ALA A 91 -18.37 19.45 8.22
C ALA A 91 -19.52 18.43 8.40
N TRP A 92 -19.77 17.59 7.39
CA TRP A 92 -20.78 16.55 7.47
C TRP A 92 -20.39 15.39 8.40
N GLU A 93 -19.09 15.12 8.59
CA GLU A 93 -18.59 14.07 9.50
C GLU A 93 -18.70 14.50 10.98
N CYS A 94 -18.70 15.82 11.23
CA CYS A 94 -18.99 16.36 12.56
C CYS A 94 -20.48 16.18 12.95
N ILE A 95 -21.38 16.15 11.96
CA ILE A 95 -22.82 15.94 12.15
C ILE A 95 -23.13 14.45 12.17
N PHE A 96 -22.68 13.73 11.16
CA PHE A 96 -22.87 12.29 10.97
C PHE A 96 -21.63 11.54 11.43
N LYS A 97 -21.52 11.43 12.75
CA LYS A 97 -20.40 10.75 13.40
C LYS A 97 -20.27 9.29 12.97
N ARG A 98 -19.02 8.80 12.98
CA ARG A 98 -18.68 7.39 12.79
C ARG A 98 -19.27 6.53 13.89
N ASP A 99 -19.31 5.22 13.70
CA ASP A 99 -19.68 4.31 14.78
C ASP A 99 -18.61 4.29 15.88
N ARG A 100 -17.33 4.28 15.48
CA ARG A 100 -16.18 4.29 16.37
C ARG A 100 -15.27 5.51 16.16
N THR A 101 -14.73 6.02 17.27
CA THR A 101 -13.77 7.14 17.25
C THR A 101 -12.48 6.68 16.59
N LEU A 102 -12.04 7.44 15.58
CA LEU A 102 -10.81 7.17 14.85
C LEU A 102 -9.77 8.24 15.19
N ASN A 103 -8.70 7.82 15.87
CA ASN A 103 -7.54 8.64 16.17
C ASN A 103 -6.56 8.58 15.00
N ILE A 104 -6.06 9.74 14.58
CA ILE A 104 -5.22 9.87 13.38
C ILE A 104 -3.96 10.61 13.78
N GLN A 105 -2.81 10.01 13.51
CA GLN A 105 -1.50 10.62 13.79
C GLN A 105 -0.62 10.56 12.55
N PHE A 106 0.18 11.60 12.36
CA PHE A 106 1.14 11.71 11.27
C PHE A 106 2.54 11.86 11.86
N PHE A 107 3.40 10.92 11.53
CA PHE A 107 4.78 10.89 11.99
C PHE A 107 5.74 11.15 10.85
N ARG A 108 6.73 12.01 11.12
CA ARG A 108 7.91 12.13 10.27
C ARG A 108 8.93 11.07 10.65
N GLY A 109 9.25 10.19 9.72
CA GLY A 109 10.13 9.05 9.97
C GLY A 109 10.40 8.21 8.74
N ASN A 110 11.42 7.35 8.81
CA ASN A 110 11.73 6.38 7.75
C ASN A 110 11.13 5.01 8.09
N VAL A 111 10.54 4.33 7.10
CA VAL A 111 10.02 2.96 7.22
C VAL A 111 11.09 1.95 7.66
N SER A 112 12.38 2.25 7.44
CA SER A 112 13.49 1.41 7.90
C SER A 112 13.77 1.50 9.40
N ASP A 113 13.27 2.52 10.10
CA ASP A 113 13.46 2.67 11.55
C ASP A 113 12.31 2.02 12.34
N GLN A 114 12.64 1.49 13.51
CA GLN A 114 11.69 0.82 14.40
C GLN A 114 11.21 1.79 15.50
N ASP A 115 9.94 2.19 15.42
CA ASP A 115 9.30 3.04 16.43
C ASP A 115 8.37 2.24 17.35
N SER A 116 8.66 2.25 18.64
CA SER A 116 7.96 1.43 19.65
C SER A 116 6.46 1.74 19.75
N ARG A 117 6.01 2.90 19.27
CA ARG A 117 4.57 3.23 19.22
C ARG A 117 3.81 2.41 18.18
N LEU A 118 4.51 1.83 17.20
CA LEU A 118 3.90 1.01 16.14
C LEU A 118 3.85 -0.49 16.46
N ALA A 119 4.51 -0.93 17.53
CA ALA A 119 4.47 -2.34 17.94
C ALA A 119 3.02 -2.78 18.22
N GLY A 120 2.62 -3.92 17.64
CA GLY A 120 1.28 -4.49 17.85
C GLY A 120 0.16 -3.79 17.08
N PHE A 121 0.47 -3.00 16.04
CA PHE A 121 -0.53 -2.58 15.06
C PHE A 121 -1.13 -3.78 14.32
N ASP A 122 -2.42 -3.73 14.00
CA ASP A 122 -3.12 -4.85 13.38
C ASP A 122 -2.79 -5.00 11.90
N ALA A 123 -2.61 -3.87 11.20
CA ALA A 123 -2.23 -3.88 9.81
C ALA A 123 -1.21 -2.82 9.41
N VAL A 124 -0.44 -3.16 8.37
CA VAL A 124 0.53 -2.29 7.72
C VAL A 124 0.18 -2.14 6.24
N THR A 125 0.23 -0.92 5.71
CA THR A 125 0.14 -0.66 4.28
C THR A 125 1.40 0.04 3.77
N CYS A 126 1.91 -0.41 2.64
CA CYS A 126 2.98 0.23 1.87
C CYS A 126 2.49 0.36 0.42
N ILE A 127 1.80 1.45 0.11
CA ILE A 127 1.15 1.64 -1.19
C ILE A 127 2.08 2.44 -2.11
N GLU A 128 2.73 1.77 -3.08
CA GLU A 128 3.68 2.40 -4.01
C GLU A 128 4.82 3.12 -3.28
N LEU A 129 5.44 2.42 -2.33
CA LEU A 129 6.54 2.94 -1.51
C LEU A 129 7.89 2.30 -1.84
N ILE A 130 7.92 0.97 -1.95
CA ILE A 130 9.17 0.20 -1.93
C ILE A 130 10.08 0.57 -3.09
N GLU A 131 9.52 0.93 -4.24
CA GLU A 131 10.21 1.39 -5.45
C GLU A 131 10.96 2.71 -5.27
N HIS A 132 10.62 3.50 -4.23
CA HIS A 132 11.30 4.75 -3.87
C HIS A 132 12.41 4.54 -2.81
N LEU A 133 12.54 3.34 -2.24
CA LEU A 133 13.52 3.05 -1.19
C LEU A 133 14.90 2.79 -1.76
N ASN A 134 15.93 3.33 -1.11
CA ASN A 134 17.30 2.91 -1.38
C ASN A 134 17.50 1.45 -0.90
N GLU A 135 18.56 0.80 -1.38
CA GLU A 135 18.83 -0.61 -1.07
C GLU A 135 18.90 -0.89 0.44
N LYS A 136 19.53 -0.01 1.21
CA LYS A 136 19.66 -0.16 2.67
C LYS A 136 18.29 -0.13 3.35
N ASP A 137 17.44 0.82 2.98
CA ASP A 137 16.10 0.95 3.57
C ASP A 137 15.21 -0.23 3.16
N LEU A 138 15.25 -0.62 1.88
CA LEU A 138 14.50 -1.77 1.36
C LEU A 138 14.85 -3.09 2.09
N GLN A 139 16.13 -3.29 2.41
CA GLN A 139 16.58 -4.46 3.18
C GLN A 139 16.10 -4.46 4.63
N ALA A 140 15.85 -3.29 5.22
CA ALA A 140 15.38 -3.15 6.60
C ALA A 140 13.85 -3.32 6.73
N VAL A 141 13.08 -2.98 5.68
CA VAL A 141 11.61 -3.04 5.69
C VAL A 141 11.04 -4.37 6.21
N PRO A 142 11.52 -5.55 5.78
CA PRO A 142 10.97 -6.80 6.28
C PRO A 142 11.12 -6.98 7.79
N ALA A 143 12.25 -6.57 8.36
CA ALA A 143 12.47 -6.64 9.81
C ALA A 143 11.56 -5.65 10.56
N THR A 144 11.39 -4.44 10.06
CA THR A 144 10.47 -3.46 10.67
C THR A 144 9.03 -3.95 10.66
N ILE A 145 8.55 -4.48 9.53
CA ILE A 145 7.16 -4.91 9.39
C ILE A 145 6.91 -6.25 10.08
N PHE A 146 7.64 -7.30 9.70
CA PHE A 146 7.28 -8.68 10.03
C PHE A 146 7.91 -9.19 11.34
N ASN A 147 9.02 -8.60 11.79
CA ASN A 147 9.64 -8.94 13.07
C ASN A 147 9.25 -7.98 14.20
N PHE A 148 9.23 -6.67 13.93
CA PHE A 148 9.02 -5.66 14.97
C PHE A 148 7.54 -5.29 15.14
N ILE A 149 6.87 -4.82 14.08
CA ILE A 149 5.43 -4.45 14.16
C ILE A 149 4.56 -5.69 14.33
N ARG A 150 4.89 -6.77 13.60
CA ARG A 150 4.20 -8.06 13.58
C ARG A 150 2.68 -7.92 13.31
N PRO A 151 2.25 -7.25 12.23
CA PRO A 151 0.81 -7.06 11.97
C PRO A 151 0.10 -8.39 11.66
N LYS A 152 -1.22 -8.42 11.82
CA LYS A 152 -2.06 -9.52 11.32
C LYS A 152 -2.07 -9.54 9.79
N VAL A 153 -2.11 -8.37 9.17
CA VAL A 153 -2.14 -8.19 7.71
C VAL A 153 -1.14 -7.12 7.29
N ALA A 154 -0.29 -7.41 6.29
CA ALA A 154 0.50 -6.37 5.63
C ALA A 154 0.18 -6.36 4.13
N VAL A 155 -0.10 -5.18 3.57
CA VAL A 155 -0.40 -5.00 2.14
C VAL A 155 0.67 -4.14 1.51
N ILE A 156 1.38 -4.70 0.54
CA ILE A 156 2.46 -4.02 -0.18
C ILE A 156 2.07 -3.94 -1.64
N THR A 157 2.09 -2.73 -2.21
CA THR A 157 1.86 -2.52 -3.65
C THR A 157 3.10 -1.92 -4.30
N THR A 158 3.32 -2.26 -5.56
CA THR A 158 4.37 -1.68 -6.40
C THR A 158 3.94 -1.74 -7.87
N PRO A 159 4.45 -0.86 -8.75
CA PRO A 159 4.28 -1.01 -10.18
C PRO A 159 4.77 -2.38 -10.68
N ASN A 160 4.07 -2.93 -11.67
CA ASN A 160 4.49 -4.14 -12.38
C ASN A 160 5.22 -3.78 -13.68
N ARG A 161 6.55 -3.97 -13.74
CA ARG A 161 7.34 -3.66 -14.93
C ARG A 161 6.91 -4.45 -16.17
N ASP A 162 6.38 -5.67 -16.02
CA ASP A 162 5.91 -6.47 -17.16
C ASP A 162 4.77 -5.77 -17.91
N PHE A 163 4.02 -4.92 -17.21
CA PHE A 163 2.94 -4.13 -17.79
C PHE A 163 3.42 -2.92 -18.60
N ASN A 164 4.71 -2.57 -18.53
CA ASN A 164 5.23 -1.38 -19.20
C ASN A 164 5.13 -1.44 -20.73
N VAL A 165 5.06 -2.65 -21.29
CA VAL A 165 4.93 -2.88 -22.74
C VAL A 165 3.67 -2.25 -23.34
N VAL A 166 2.66 -1.96 -22.51
CA VAL A 166 1.41 -1.39 -22.97
C VAL A 166 1.50 0.13 -23.11
N PHE A 167 2.50 0.79 -22.52
CA PHE A 167 2.70 2.24 -22.62
C PHE A 167 3.64 2.58 -23.79
N PRO A 168 3.15 3.08 -24.94
CA PRO A 168 3.93 3.16 -26.18
C PRO A 168 5.12 4.13 -26.12
N GLU A 169 5.05 5.16 -25.27
CA GLU A 169 6.04 6.23 -25.15
C GLU A 169 6.93 6.08 -23.90
N LEU A 170 6.73 5.03 -23.12
CA LEU A 170 7.46 4.85 -21.87
C LEU A 170 8.89 4.34 -22.16
N GLN A 171 9.88 5.12 -21.76
CA GLN A 171 11.28 4.71 -21.73
C GLN A 171 11.75 4.54 -20.29
N GLY A 172 12.09 3.30 -19.90
CA GLY A 172 12.53 2.99 -18.55
C GLY A 172 11.38 2.83 -17.55
N LYS A 173 11.41 3.60 -16.46
CA LYS A 173 10.45 3.53 -15.34
C LYS A 173 9.32 4.54 -15.54
N ARG A 174 8.12 4.23 -15.05
CA ARG A 174 6.91 5.06 -15.12
C ARG A 174 7.02 6.40 -14.42
N HIS A 175 7.90 6.49 -13.44
CA HIS A 175 8.16 7.73 -12.73
C HIS A 175 9.66 7.96 -12.58
N TRP A 176 10.08 9.22 -12.71
CA TRP A 176 11.48 9.62 -12.67
C TRP A 176 12.13 9.34 -11.30
N ASP A 177 11.34 9.40 -10.23
CA ASP A 177 11.80 9.19 -8.85
C ASP A 177 11.82 7.71 -8.42
N HIS A 178 11.25 6.80 -9.20
CA HIS A 178 11.39 5.36 -8.91
C HIS A 178 12.87 5.01 -8.95
N LYS A 179 13.38 4.24 -7.99
CA LYS A 179 14.76 3.69 -8.02
C LYS A 179 14.80 2.42 -8.85
N PHE A 180 13.76 1.58 -8.76
CA PHE A 180 13.55 0.37 -9.54
C PHE A 180 12.09 0.20 -9.93
N GLU A 181 11.79 -0.72 -10.85
CA GLU A 181 10.45 -1.26 -11.07
C GLU A 181 10.58 -2.76 -11.27
N TRP A 182 9.93 -3.54 -10.40
CA TRP A 182 10.05 -4.99 -10.44
C TRP A 182 9.08 -5.63 -11.42
N SER A 183 9.54 -6.67 -12.11
CA SER A 183 8.65 -7.62 -12.77
C SER A 183 7.81 -8.40 -11.75
N ARG A 184 6.81 -9.16 -12.20
CA ARG A 184 6.08 -10.06 -11.29
C ARG A 184 7.00 -11.09 -10.65
N ALA A 185 7.93 -11.64 -11.43
CA ALA A 185 8.88 -12.64 -10.94
C ALA A 185 9.81 -12.05 -9.86
N GLU A 186 10.34 -10.84 -10.06
CA GLU A 186 11.19 -10.16 -9.08
C GLU A 186 10.43 -9.84 -7.79
N PHE A 187 9.20 -9.33 -7.89
CA PHE A 187 8.37 -9.01 -6.74
C PHE A 187 7.97 -10.26 -5.94
N GLN A 188 7.54 -11.33 -6.64
CA GLN A 188 7.23 -12.61 -6.00
C GLN A 188 8.46 -13.23 -5.36
N GLN A 189 9.63 -13.16 -5.99
CA GLN A 189 10.87 -13.67 -5.39
C GLN A 189 11.24 -12.92 -4.11
N TRP A 190 11.08 -11.59 -4.08
CA TRP A 190 11.29 -10.80 -2.87
C TRP A 190 10.29 -11.19 -1.78
N CYS A 191 9.00 -11.32 -2.11
CA CYS A 191 7.97 -11.75 -1.16
C CYS A 191 8.22 -13.16 -0.62
N SER A 192 8.66 -14.10 -1.46
CA SER A 192 9.02 -15.46 -1.04
C SER A 192 10.15 -15.45 -0.02
N LYS A 193 11.21 -14.66 -0.25
CA LYS A 193 12.30 -14.51 0.74
C LYS A 193 11.81 -13.94 2.08
N VAL A 194 10.84 -13.03 2.04
CA VAL A 194 10.22 -12.49 3.26
C VAL A 194 9.50 -13.59 4.04
N VAL A 195 8.65 -14.40 3.40
CA VAL A 195 7.97 -15.50 4.11
C VAL A 195 8.90 -16.64 4.53
N ASP A 196 9.99 -16.89 3.79
CA ASP A 196 11.05 -17.83 4.19
C ASP A 196 11.75 -17.36 5.48
N GLN A 197 11.97 -16.05 5.61
CA GLN A 197 12.57 -15.45 6.81
C GLN A 197 11.57 -15.35 7.98
N TYR A 198 10.29 -15.16 7.68
CA TYR A 198 9.20 -14.99 8.65
C TYR A 198 8.10 -16.03 8.42
N PRO A 199 8.33 -17.31 8.79
CA PRO A 199 7.44 -18.44 8.43
C PRO A 199 6.07 -18.39 9.11
N SER A 200 5.85 -17.46 10.04
CA SER A 200 4.52 -17.18 10.60
C SER A 200 3.59 -16.46 9.62
N TYR A 201 4.10 -15.99 8.47
CA TYR A 201 3.32 -15.31 7.44
C TYR A 201 3.15 -16.17 6.19
N THR A 202 1.98 -16.06 5.57
CA THR A 202 1.74 -16.49 4.19
C THR A 202 1.60 -15.28 3.29
N VAL A 203 1.85 -15.42 1.99
CA VAL A 203 1.65 -14.35 1.01
C VAL A 203 0.69 -14.78 -0.09
N GLU A 204 -0.27 -13.90 -0.40
CA GLU A 204 -1.19 -14.01 -1.54
C GLU A 204 -0.93 -12.85 -2.51
N TYR A 205 -1.00 -13.13 -3.81
CA TYR A 205 -0.76 -12.13 -4.86
C TYR A 205 -2.05 -11.73 -5.55
N THR A 206 -2.23 -10.42 -5.75
CA THR A 206 -3.32 -9.83 -6.53
C THR A 206 -2.78 -8.59 -7.26
N GLY A 207 -3.66 -7.77 -7.84
CA GLY A 207 -3.28 -6.52 -8.47
C GLY A 207 -4.48 -5.69 -8.91
N VAL A 208 -4.20 -4.52 -9.47
CA VAL A 208 -5.21 -3.60 -10.02
C VAL A 208 -4.73 -2.94 -11.31
N GLY A 209 -5.69 -2.46 -12.10
CA GLY A 209 -5.45 -1.97 -13.45
C GLY A 209 -5.31 -3.13 -14.43
N ASP A 210 -6.45 -3.66 -14.84
CA ASP A 210 -6.53 -4.79 -15.78
C ASP A 210 -5.90 -4.47 -17.13
N ALA A 211 -5.45 -5.51 -17.82
CA ALA A 211 -4.96 -5.40 -19.18
C ALA A 211 -6.05 -4.81 -20.10
N PRO A 212 -5.70 -3.91 -21.04
CA PRO A 212 -6.70 -3.24 -21.88
C PRO A 212 -7.33 -4.15 -22.94
N SER A 213 -6.71 -5.30 -23.24
CA SER A 213 -7.25 -6.30 -24.17
C SER A 213 -6.66 -7.69 -23.89
N ASP A 214 -7.32 -8.74 -24.36
CA ASP A 214 -6.91 -10.15 -24.20
C ASP A 214 -5.49 -10.43 -24.74
N LYS A 215 -5.02 -9.62 -25.69
CA LYS A 215 -3.65 -9.64 -26.23
C LYS A 215 -2.60 -9.48 -25.13
N TYR A 216 -2.94 -8.78 -24.05
CA TYR A 216 -2.08 -8.48 -22.92
C TYR A 216 -2.54 -9.20 -21.65
N GLN A 217 -3.29 -10.30 -21.73
CA GLN A 217 -3.71 -11.00 -20.51
C GLN A 217 -2.51 -11.58 -19.73
N ASP A 218 -1.43 -11.96 -20.41
CA ASP A 218 -0.31 -12.68 -19.81
C ASP A 218 0.65 -11.78 -19.01
N ILE A 219 0.57 -10.45 -19.12
CA ILE A 219 1.45 -9.50 -18.42
C ILE A 219 0.97 -9.17 -16.99
N GLY A 220 -0.23 -9.60 -16.62
CA GLY A 220 -0.84 -9.34 -15.31
C GLY A 220 -1.38 -7.91 -15.16
N HIS A 221 -1.52 -7.45 -13.92
CA HIS A 221 -2.07 -6.13 -13.59
C HIS A 221 -1.05 -5.01 -13.70
N CYS A 222 -1.52 -3.77 -13.86
CA CYS A 222 -0.70 -2.56 -13.91
C CYS A 222 0.07 -2.32 -12.60
N SER A 223 -0.59 -2.45 -11.45
CA SER A 223 0.03 -2.48 -10.12
C SER A 223 -0.17 -3.85 -9.51
N GLN A 224 0.89 -4.41 -8.96
CA GLN A 224 0.89 -5.71 -8.29
C GLN A 224 0.83 -5.52 -6.78
N ILE A 225 0.11 -6.42 -6.11
CA ILE A 225 -0.19 -6.35 -4.69
C ILE A 225 0.19 -7.67 -4.04
N ALA A 226 0.97 -7.62 -2.97
CA ALA A 226 1.22 -8.75 -2.08
C ALA A 226 0.47 -8.53 -0.77
N VAL A 227 -0.30 -9.53 -0.35
CA VAL A 227 -1.04 -9.54 0.91
C VAL A 227 -0.42 -10.59 1.80
N PHE A 228 0.28 -10.14 2.84
CA PHE A 228 0.84 -11.00 3.86
C PHE A 228 -0.15 -11.17 4.99
N LYS A 229 -0.42 -12.41 5.40
CA LYS A 229 -1.32 -12.73 6.51
C LYS A 229 -0.56 -13.54 7.55
N ARG A 230 -0.64 -13.12 8.82
CA ARG A 230 -0.04 -13.86 9.93
C ARG A 230 -0.93 -15.06 10.28
N SER A 231 -0.35 -16.25 10.26
CA SER A 231 -1.01 -17.48 10.69
C SER A 231 -1.37 -17.43 12.19
N HIS A 232 -2.54 -17.95 12.55
CA HIS A 232 -2.98 -18.02 13.94
C HIS A 232 -2.16 -18.98 14.82
N GLN A 233 -1.32 -19.82 14.21
CA GLN A 233 -0.56 -20.87 14.91
C GLN A 233 0.72 -20.37 15.59
N SER A 234 1.14 -19.11 15.35
CA SER A 234 2.38 -18.56 15.89
C SER A 234 2.19 -17.86 17.25
N THR A 235 1.47 -18.48 18.19
CA THR A 235 1.33 -17.98 19.57
C THR A 235 2.44 -18.44 20.51
N GLU A 236 3.35 -19.30 20.07
CA GLU A 236 4.35 -19.91 20.96
C GLU A 236 5.75 -19.82 20.35
N ASP A 237 6.39 -18.68 20.53
CA ASP A 237 7.85 -18.56 20.63
C ASP A 237 8.18 -17.19 21.26
N GLU A 238 7.61 -16.92 22.43
CA GLU A 238 8.14 -15.89 23.32
C GLU A 238 9.36 -16.44 24.03
N SER A 239 10.48 -16.54 23.29
CA SER A 239 11.76 -16.82 23.93
C SER A 239 12.14 -15.63 24.80
N GLN A 240 12.41 -15.96 26.06
CA GLN A 240 12.69 -15.06 27.17
C GLN A 240 13.93 -14.21 26.89
N SER A 241 13.74 -13.04 26.29
CA SER A 241 14.68 -11.93 26.36
C SER A 241 13.90 -10.69 26.78
N SER A 242 14.40 -9.97 27.77
CA SER A 242 13.82 -8.69 28.18
C SER A 242 13.76 -7.77 26.94
N PRO A 243 12.58 -7.20 26.60
CA PRO A 243 12.45 -6.38 25.42
C PRO A 243 13.47 -5.23 25.47
N PRO A 244 14.08 -4.86 24.33
CA PRO A 244 14.96 -3.71 24.29
C PRO A 244 14.22 -2.46 24.80
N PRO A 245 14.94 -1.47 25.37
CA PRO A 245 14.31 -0.23 25.79
C PRO A 245 13.58 0.42 24.61
N PRO A 246 12.43 1.07 24.85
CA PRO A 246 11.64 1.64 23.78
C PRO A 246 12.42 2.73 23.05
N SER A 247 12.47 2.62 21.73
CA SER A 247 13.01 3.62 20.80
C SER A 247 11.87 4.38 20.12
N PHE A 248 12.04 5.69 19.95
CA PHE A 248 11.06 6.60 19.34
C PHE A 248 11.73 7.50 18.28
N PRO A 249 12.24 6.91 17.17
CA PRO A 249 12.93 7.67 16.13
C PRO A 249 12.01 8.61 15.36
N TYR A 250 10.68 8.43 15.43
CA TYR A 250 9.76 9.26 14.68
C TYR A 250 9.36 10.54 15.43
N GLU A 251 9.18 11.63 14.69
CA GLU A 251 8.65 12.88 15.21
C GLU A 251 7.14 12.96 14.95
N LEU A 252 6.35 13.23 15.99
CA LEU A 252 4.90 13.45 15.82
C LEU A 252 4.69 14.88 15.31
N GLU A 253 4.24 15.01 14.07
CA GLU A 253 4.05 16.32 13.43
C GLU A 253 2.61 16.81 13.57
N PHE A 254 1.64 15.90 13.31
CA PHE A 254 0.23 16.25 13.31
C PHE A 254 -0.64 15.15 13.91
N GLN A 255 -1.80 15.54 14.44
CA GLN A 255 -2.82 14.62 14.90
C GLN A 255 -4.23 15.21 14.76
N THR A 256 -5.21 14.36 14.52
CA THR A 256 -6.63 14.73 14.51
C THR A 256 -7.49 13.55 14.92
N ILE A 257 -8.76 13.80 15.22
CA ILE A 257 -9.70 12.81 15.70
C ILE A 257 -11.01 12.94 14.93
N HIS A 258 -11.49 11.81 14.41
CA HIS A 258 -12.85 11.69 13.88
C HIS A 258 -13.71 11.06 14.96
N VAL A 259 -14.55 11.88 15.59
CA VAL A 259 -15.35 11.49 16.76
C VAL A 259 -16.41 10.45 16.38
N GLY A 260 -16.45 9.36 17.14
CA GLY A 260 -17.47 8.31 17.01
C GLY A 260 -18.72 8.58 17.85
N LYS A 261 -19.75 7.74 17.66
CA LYS A 261 -20.99 7.75 18.44
C LYS A 261 -20.90 6.97 19.75
N GLU A 262 -19.91 6.09 19.87
CA GLU A 262 -19.69 5.30 21.07
C GLU A 262 -19.51 6.20 22.32
N VAL A 263 -20.33 5.92 23.34
CA VAL A 263 -20.35 6.54 24.68
C VAL A 263 -19.45 5.74 25.60
#